data_AF-A0A6A4H740-F1
#
_entry.id   AF-A0A6A4H740-F1
#
_cell.length_a   1.000
_cell.length_b   1.000
_cell.length_c   1.000
_cell.angle_alpha   90.00
_cell.angle_beta   90.00
_cell.angle_gamma   90.00
#
_symmetry.space_group_name_H-M   'P 1'
#
loop_
_entity.id
_entity.type
_entity.pdbx_description
1 polymer ?
#
loop_
_entity_poly.entity_id
_entity_poly.type
_entity_poly.pdbx_seq_one_letter_code
_entity_poly.pdbx_strand_id
1 'polypeptide(L)'
;MVLVVCDMVQSSELAQYLLALLHLFMGIEKEDRECNNKGQLRGSLAIAYDIACKFSKTIARSPLKSLAQWSSYLPVIGTMHGYAHKCLCQLLFLMLYIVRCGLEDGEGDERFFSSSNSLAPITRHQSAFHCRRAISEFLYYKDIETYASTSKFLYENDKQALAITGT
;
A
#
# COMPACT_ATOMS: atom_id res chain seq x y z
N MET A 1 4.31 0.15 -7.68
CA MET A 1 5.07 0.28 -6.42
C MET A 1 6.54 -0.06 -6.58
N VAL A 2 6.88 -1.26 -7.09
CA VAL A 2 8.28 -1.75 -7.19
C VAL A 2 9.20 -0.78 -7.95
N LEU A 3 8.80 -0.27 -9.12
CA LEU A 3 9.62 0.66 -9.90
C LEU A 3 9.90 1.98 -9.15
N VAL A 4 8.87 2.53 -8.49
CA VAL A 4 9.00 3.75 -7.68
C VAL A 4 9.96 3.51 -6.51
N VAL A 5 9.86 2.35 -5.85
CA VAL A 5 10.79 1.96 -4.78
C VAL A 5 12.22 1.78 -5.31
N CYS A 6 12.40 1.18 -6.50
CA CYS A 6 13.72 1.00 -7.12
C CYS A 6 14.41 2.33 -7.44
N ASP A 7 13.69 3.28 -8.04
CA ASP A 7 14.23 4.61 -8.36
C ASP A 7 14.64 5.37 -7.10
N MET A 8 13.88 5.20 -6.02
CA MET A 8 14.17 5.88 -4.76
C MET A 8 15.29 5.20 -3.95
N VAL A 9 15.48 3.87 -4.03
CA VAL A 9 16.66 3.19 -3.46
C VAL A 9 17.96 3.77 -4.04
N GLN A 10 17.96 4.15 -5.32
CA GLN A 10 19.10 4.80 -5.96
C GLN A 10 19.40 6.21 -5.40
N SER A 11 18.39 6.93 -4.88
CA SER A 11 18.55 8.28 -4.30
C SER A 11 18.92 8.30 -2.80
N SER A 12 18.92 7.14 -2.12
CA SER A 12 19.25 6.98 -0.68
C SER A 12 18.32 7.68 0.34
N GLU A 13 17.15 8.15 -0.08
CA GLU A 13 16.21 8.92 0.73
C GLU A 13 15.27 8.10 1.65
N LEU A 14 15.83 7.34 2.61
CA LEU A 14 15.16 6.29 3.41
C LEU A 14 13.74 6.59 3.94
N ALA A 15 13.51 7.76 4.56
CA ALA A 15 12.19 8.13 5.10
C ALA A 15 11.29 8.85 4.08
N GLN A 16 11.88 9.44 3.03
CA GLN A 16 11.13 10.13 1.99
C GLN A 16 10.46 9.15 1.03
N TYR A 17 10.90 7.88 0.99
CA TYR A 17 10.30 6.83 0.14
C TYR A 17 8.79 6.73 0.30
N LEU A 18 8.34 6.61 1.55
CA LEU A 18 6.92 6.48 1.80
C LEU A 18 6.19 7.82 1.61
N LEU A 19 6.82 8.95 1.93
CA LEU A 19 6.22 10.27 1.67
C LEU A 19 6.03 10.50 0.17
N ALA A 20 7.00 10.13 -0.66
CA ALA A 20 6.92 10.24 -2.11
C ALA A 20 5.85 9.29 -2.69
N LEU A 21 5.78 8.05 -2.20
CA LEU A 21 4.71 7.11 -2.59
C LEU A 21 3.33 7.63 -2.25
N LEU A 22 3.14 8.15 -1.04
CA LEU A 22 1.87 8.75 -0.64
C LEU A 22 1.53 9.98 -1.48
N HIS A 23 2.52 10.81 -1.80
CA HIS A 23 2.32 11.97 -2.66
C HIS A 23 1.87 11.54 -4.05
N LEU A 24 2.48 10.48 -4.60
CA LEU A 24 2.10 9.92 -5.89
C LEU A 24 0.66 9.38 -5.85
N PHE A 25 0.31 8.55 -4.87
CA PHE A 25 -1.03 7.97 -4.77
C PHE A 25 -2.11 9.03 -4.59
N MET A 26 -1.93 9.95 -3.64
CA MET A 26 -2.89 11.02 -3.38
C MET A 26 -2.94 12.03 -4.54
N GLY A 27 -1.80 12.28 -5.20
CA GLY A 27 -1.70 13.18 -6.34
C GLY A 27 -2.45 12.67 -7.56
N ILE A 28 -2.23 11.41 -7.94
CA ILE A 28 -2.95 10.75 -9.04
C ILE A 28 -4.46 10.73 -8.77
N GLU A 29 -4.84 10.39 -7.53
CA GLU A 29 -6.24 10.33 -7.11
C GLU A 29 -6.92 11.70 -7.22
N LYS A 30 -6.22 12.75 -6.77
CA LYS A 30 -6.67 14.13 -6.89
C LYS A 30 -6.80 14.58 -8.34
N GLU A 31 -5.78 14.33 -9.15
CA GLU A 31 -5.76 14.69 -10.56
C GLU A 31 -6.90 14.02 -11.33
N ASP A 32 -7.09 12.70 -11.15
CA ASP A 32 -8.20 11.98 -11.80
C ASP A 32 -9.56 12.56 -11.42
N ARG A 33 -9.77 12.92 -10.15
CA ARG A 33 -11.02 13.53 -9.68
C ARG A 33 -11.26 14.91 -10.27
N GLU A 34 -10.22 15.73 -10.36
CA GLU A 34 -10.30 17.06 -10.95
C GLU A 34 -10.59 16.97 -12.45
N CYS A 35 -9.89 16.10 -13.19
CA CYS A 35 -10.13 15.84 -14.61
C CYS A 35 -11.55 15.33 -14.89
N ASN A 36 -12.11 14.52 -14.00
CA ASN A 36 -13.45 13.95 -14.14
C ASN A 36 -14.57 14.79 -13.46
N ASN A 37 -14.27 15.98 -12.93
CA ASN A 37 -15.22 16.83 -12.20
C ASN A 37 -15.92 16.12 -11.00
N LYS A 38 -15.24 15.20 -10.33
CA LYS A 38 -15.80 14.36 -9.25
C LYS A 38 -15.70 14.98 -7.84
N GLY A 39 -15.13 16.19 -7.72
CA GLY A 39 -14.95 16.88 -6.45
C GLY A 39 -14.14 16.05 -5.43
N GLN A 40 -14.10 16.50 -4.17
CA GLN A 40 -13.38 15.81 -3.10
C GLN A 40 -13.99 14.42 -2.79
N LEU A 41 -13.16 13.50 -2.28
CA LEU A 41 -13.60 12.19 -1.81
C LEU A 41 -14.76 12.30 -0.81
N ARG A 42 -15.87 11.60 -1.09
CA ARG A 42 -16.96 11.39 -0.12
C ARG A 42 -16.60 10.40 0.99
N GLY A 43 -15.52 9.65 0.83
CA GLY A 43 -15.01 8.69 1.80
C GLY A 43 -13.61 9.06 2.29
N SER A 44 -12.87 8.05 2.71
CA SER A 44 -11.48 8.20 3.15
C SER A 44 -10.56 7.31 2.31
N LEU A 45 -9.40 7.83 1.93
CA LEU A 45 -8.36 7.04 1.30
C LEU A 45 -7.58 6.29 2.37
N ALA A 46 -7.97 5.03 2.62
CA ALA A 46 -7.30 4.16 3.57
C ALA A 46 -5.97 3.67 3.00
N ILE A 47 -4.89 3.77 3.78
CA ILE A 47 -3.57 3.26 3.38
C ILE A 47 -2.98 2.47 4.54
N ALA A 48 -2.76 1.19 4.29
CA ALA A 48 -2.19 0.26 5.25
C ALA A 48 -0.67 0.42 5.31
N TYR A 49 -0.14 0.53 6.53
CA TYR A 49 1.30 0.51 6.78
C TYR A 49 1.60 0.13 8.23
N ASP A 50 2.59 -0.72 8.46
CA ASP A 50 2.94 -1.22 9.79
C ASP A 50 3.12 -0.10 10.82
N ILE A 51 3.85 0.96 10.45
CA ILE A 51 4.11 2.08 11.35
C ILE A 51 3.16 3.26 11.12
N ALA A 52 1.98 3.06 10.52
CA ALA A 52 1.00 4.11 10.21
C ALA A 52 0.71 5.03 11.41
N CYS A 53 0.67 4.50 12.64
CA CYS A 53 0.43 5.29 13.84
C CYS A 53 1.53 6.35 14.13
N LYS A 54 2.79 6.02 13.84
CA LYS A 54 3.92 6.97 13.95
C LYS A 54 3.98 7.84 12.70
N PHE A 55 3.80 7.22 11.54
CA PHE A 55 3.96 7.86 10.24
C PHE A 55 2.89 8.93 9.97
N SER A 56 1.68 8.77 10.47
CA SER A 56 0.62 9.79 10.42
C SER A 56 1.07 11.13 11.04
N LYS A 57 1.86 11.08 12.11
CA LYS A 57 2.44 12.30 12.72
C LYS A 57 3.47 12.96 11.81
N THR A 58 4.24 12.16 11.07
CA THR A 58 5.19 12.65 10.07
C THR A 58 4.46 13.33 8.93
N ILE A 59 3.41 12.72 8.38
CA ILE A 59 2.57 13.30 7.31
C ILE A 59 2.00 14.64 7.76
N ALA A 60 1.45 14.72 8.98
CA ALA A 60 0.86 15.94 9.52
C ALA A 60 1.86 17.11 9.69
N ARG A 61 3.17 16.81 9.71
CA ARG A 61 4.27 17.80 9.81
C ARG A 61 5.00 18.01 8.48
N SER A 62 4.59 17.31 7.43
CA SER A 62 5.21 17.35 6.12
C SER A 62 4.42 18.24 5.16
N PRO A 63 5.01 18.62 4.00
CA PRO A 63 4.28 19.30 2.93
C PRO A 63 3.05 18.52 2.41
N LEU A 64 2.99 17.20 2.62
CA LEU A 64 1.84 16.38 2.22
C LEU A 64 0.57 16.65 3.04
N LYS A 65 0.64 17.40 4.14
CA LYS A 65 -0.51 17.61 5.03
C LYS A 65 -1.77 18.05 4.28
N SER A 66 -1.66 19.04 3.39
CA SER A 66 -2.80 19.57 2.64
C SER A 66 -3.38 18.53 1.68
N LEU A 67 -2.53 17.77 1.01
CA LEU A 67 -2.93 16.71 0.08
C LEU A 67 -3.56 15.52 0.83
N ALA A 68 -3.02 15.17 1.99
CA ALA A 68 -3.59 14.14 2.87
C ALA A 68 -4.96 14.55 3.43
N GLN A 69 -5.14 15.83 3.79
CA GLN A 69 -6.44 16.38 4.19
C GLN A 69 -7.44 16.37 3.03
N TRP A 70 -6.99 16.75 1.83
CA TRP A 70 -7.82 16.74 0.63
C TRP A 70 -8.29 15.31 0.29
N SER A 71 -7.39 14.32 0.39
CA SER A 71 -7.68 12.92 0.09
C SER A 71 -8.44 12.19 1.21
N SER A 72 -8.78 12.88 2.31
CA SER A 72 -9.35 12.27 3.52
C SER A 72 -8.52 11.06 3.98
N TYR A 73 -7.18 11.23 4.03
CA TYR A 73 -6.24 10.17 4.36
C TYR A 73 -6.58 9.47 5.67
N LEU A 74 -6.70 8.14 5.60
CA LEU A 74 -7.01 7.27 6.72
C LEU A 74 -5.84 6.29 6.94
N PRO A 75 -4.96 6.55 7.92
CA PRO A 75 -3.88 5.62 8.25
C PRO A 75 -4.46 4.35 8.87
N VAL A 76 -4.09 3.18 8.33
CA VAL A 76 -4.47 1.88 8.90
C VAL A 76 -3.25 0.98 9.09
N ILE A 77 -3.32 0.04 10.01
CA ILE A 77 -2.29 -0.98 10.26
C ILE A 77 -2.88 -2.32 9.87
N GLY A 78 -2.10 -3.11 9.12
CA GLY A 78 -2.45 -4.45 8.71
C GLY A 78 -2.80 -5.37 9.89
N THR A 79 -3.60 -6.39 9.62
CA THR A 79 -4.16 -7.26 10.66
C THR A 79 -3.12 -8.12 11.37
N MET A 80 -2.02 -8.51 10.70
CA MET A 80 -0.94 -9.30 11.30
C MET A 80 -0.09 -8.44 12.22
N HIS A 81 0.27 -7.25 11.75
CA HIS A 81 1.16 -6.35 12.47
C HIS A 81 0.46 -5.58 13.60
N GLY A 82 -0.86 -5.43 13.53
CA GLY A 82 -1.68 -4.75 14.53
C GLY A 82 -1.37 -5.15 15.98
N TYR A 83 -1.28 -6.44 16.25
CA TYR A 83 -1.10 -6.95 17.62
C TYR A 83 0.27 -6.62 18.24
N ALA A 84 1.27 -6.28 17.43
CA ALA A 84 2.57 -5.83 17.91
C ALA A 84 2.55 -4.38 18.45
N HIS A 85 1.46 -3.64 18.22
CA HIS A 85 1.32 -2.26 18.67
C HIS A 85 0.72 -2.16 20.08
N LYS A 86 0.95 -1.05 20.77
CA LYS A 86 0.28 -0.75 22.04
C LYS A 86 -1.25 -0.71 21.87
N CYS A 87 -2.00 -1.08 22.90
CA CYS A 87 -3.47 -1.14 22.88
C CYS A 87 -4.14 0.10 22.26
N LEU A 88 -3.71 1.32 22.65
CA LEU A 88 -4.24 2.55 22.05
C LEU A 88 -4.02 2.64 20.53
N CYS A 89 -2.89 2.17 20.03
CA CYS A 89 -2.65 2.14 18.58
C CYS A 89 -3.50 1.07 17.88
N GLN A 90 -3.75 -0.07 18.52
CA GLN A 90 -4.64 -1.08 17.98
C GLN A 90 -6.05 -0.51 17.81
N LEU A 91 -6.61 0.09 18.86
CA LEU A 91 -7.97 0.65 18.84
C LEU A 91 -8.16 1.76 17.78
N LEU A 92 -7.11 2.52 17.49
CA LEU A 92 -7.19 3.68 16.58
C LEU A 92 -6.82 3.37 15.13
N PHE A 93 -5.94 2.40 14.89
CA PHE A 93 -5.34 2.19 13.58
C PHE A 93 -5.50 0.75 13.05
N LEU A 94 -5.81 -0.24 13.90
CA LEU A 94 -5.93 -1.62 13.43
C LEU A 94 -7.12 -1.73 12.48
N MET A 95 -6.86 -2.24 11.29
CA MET A 95 -7.82 -2.23 10.19
C MET A 95 -9.12 -2.98 10.51
N LEU A 96 -9.06 -4.01 11.36
CA LEU A 96 -10.22 -4.74 11.89
C LEU A 96 -11.24 -3.84 12.59
N TYR A 97 -10.80 -2.76 13.22
CA TYR A 97 -11.66 -1.83 13.96
C TYR A 97 -12.07 -0.61 13.15
N ILE A 98 -11.60 -0.50 11.90
CA ILE A 98 -11.87 0.63 11.01
C ILE A 98 -12.96 0.25 10.03
N VAL A 99 -14.12 0.87 10.21
CA VAL A 99 -15.30 0.66 9.36
C VAL A 99 -14.94 0.95 7.90
N ARG A 100 -15.37 0.07 6.99
CA ARG A 100 -15.08 0.05 5.54
C ARG A 100 -13.71 -0.48 5.11
N CYS A 101 -12.84 -0.90 6.03
CA CYS A 101 -11.55 -1.52 5.67
C CYS A 101 -11.50 -3.05 5.87
N GLY A 102 -12.54 -3.66 6.45
CA GLY A 102 -12.51 -5.05 6.88
C GLY A 102 -12.64 -6.14 5.81
N LEU A 103 -12.78 -5.78 4.52
CA LEU A 103 -12.74 -6.76 3.42
C LEU A 103 -11.30 -7.14 3.03
N GLU A 104 -10.34 -6.30 3.41
CA GLU A 104 -8.92 -6.56 3.22
C GLU A 104 -8.26 -6.89 4.55
N ASP A 105 -7.01 -7.36 4.48
CA ASP A 105 -6.17 -7.55 5.67
C ASP A 105 -4.96 -6.61 5.73
N GLY A 106 -4.68 -5.88 4.64
CA GLY A 106 -3.62 -4.88 4.56
C GLY A 106 -2.22 -5.49 4.44
N GLU A 107 -2.12 -6.79 4.15
CA GLU A 107 -0.86 -7.57 4.17
C GLU A 107 -0.36 -7.92 2.75
N GLY A 108 -0.67 -7.09 1.76
CA GLY A 108 -0.34 -7.36 0.35
C GLY A 108 1.18 -7.37 0.10
N ASP A 109 1.86 -6.39 0.67
CA ASP A 109 3.30 -6.21 0.51
C ASP A 109 4.09 -7.33 1.18
N GLU A 110 3.64 -7.78 2.35
CA GLU A 110 4.21 -8.87 3.14
C GLU A 110 4.13 -10.19 2.37
N ARG A 111 2.98 -10.47 1.72
CA ARG A 111 2.84 -11.65 0.85
C ARG A 111 3.79 -11.58 -0.34
N PHE A 112 3.93 -10.40 -0.95
CA PHE A 112 4.87 -10.19 -2.04
C PHE A 112 6.31 -10.43 -1.58
N PHE A 113 6.75 -9.81 -0.49
CA PHE A 113 8.10 -9.99 0.06
C PHE A 113 8.35 -11.45 0.51
N SER A 114 7.37 -12.08 1.14
CA SER A 114 7.43 -13.50 1.49
C SER A 114 7.68 -14.37 0.26
N SER A 115 6.93 -14.14 -0.83
CA SER A 115 7.13 -14.89 -2.07
C SER A 115 8.50 -14.62 -2.71
N SER A 116 9.03 -13.41 -2.57
CA SER A 116 10.36 -13.03 -3.08
C SER A 116 11.52 -13.73 -2.36
N ASN A 117 11.30 -14.24 -1.14
CA ASN A 117 12.32 -15.04 -0.42
C ASN A 117 12.74 -16.29 -1.19
N SER A 118 11.90 -16.79 -2.11
CA SER A 118 12.26 -17.89 -3.03
C SER A 118 13.47 -17.58 -3.91
N LEU A 119 13.79 -16.31 -4.15
CA LEU A 119 14.97 -15.88 -4.89
C LEU A 119 16.27 -16.05 -4.09
N ALA A 120 16.21 -15.96 -2.76
CA ALA A 120 17.40 -15.96 -1.90
C ALA A 120 18.35 -17.15 -2.11
N PRO A 121 17.89 -18.42 -2.19
CA PRO A 121 18.79 -19.55 -2.46
C PRO A 121 19.41 -19.51 -3.85
N ILE A 122 18.68 -18.97 -4.85
CA ILE A 122 19.10 -18.95 -6.25
C ILE A 122 20.12 -17.84 -6.49
N THR A 123 19.93 -16.67 -5.87
CA THR A 123 20.78 -15.49 -6.10
C THR A 123 22.04 -15.47 -5.27
N ARG A 124 22.12 -16.25 -4.18
CA ARG A 124 23.24 -16.24 -3.22
C ARG A 124 24.62 -16.45 -3.85
N HIS A 125 24.71 -17.31 -4.86
CA HIS A 125 25.98 -17.68 -5.51
C HIS A 125 26.07 -17.23 -6.97
N GLN A 126 25.12 -16.39 -7.41
CA GLN A 126 25.08 -15.89 -8.78
C GLN A 126 25.97 -14.65 -8.94
N SER A 127 26.47 -14.44 -10.17
CA SER A 127 27.08 -13.16 -10.53
C SER A 127 26.04 -12.02 -10.41
N ALA A 128 26.51 -10.78 -10.27
CA ALA A 128 25.62 -9.62 -10.20
C ALA A 128 24.66 -9.53 -11.40
N PHE A 129 25.12 -9.91 -12.60
CA PHE A 129 24.28 -9.95 -13.80
C PHE A 129 23.15 -10.98 -13.67
N HIS A 130 23.47 -12.21 -13.27
CA HIS A 130 22.48 -13.28 -13.13
C HIS A 130 21.49 -13.00 -11.99
N CYS A 131 21.97 -12.44 -10.89
CA CYS A 131 21.11 -12.02 -9.77
C CYS A 131 20.09 -10.96 -10.21
N ARG A 132 20.52 -9.90 -10.91
CA ARG A 132 19.61 -8.87 -11.45
C ARG A 132 18.60 -9.46 -12.43
N ARG A 133 19.04 -10.37 -13.29
CA ARG A 133 18.15 -11.06 -14.23
C ARG A 133 17.09 -11.90 -13.51
N ALA A 134 17.49 -12.68 -12.50
CA ALA A 134 16.56 -13.49 -11.73
C ALA A 134 15.51 -12.65 -10.98
N ILE A 135 15.94 -11.53 -10.39
CA ILE A 135 15.03 -10.56 -9.76
C ILE A 135 14.07 -9.96 -10.80
N SER A 136 14.58 -9.53 -11.94
CA SER A 136 13.77 -8.94 -13.02
C SER A 136 12.72 -9.92 -13.56
N GLU A 137 13.10 -11.17 -13.83
CA GLU A 137 12.18 -12.22 -14.28
C GLU A 137 11.10 -12.49 -13.21
N PHE A 138 11.48 -12.59 -11.94
CA PHE A 138 10.50 -12.75 -10.84
C PHE A 138 9.49 -11.61 -10.79
N LEU A 139 9.96 -10.36 -10.87
CA LEU A 139 9.10 -9.18 -10.86
C LEU A 139 8.14 -9.17 -12.05
N TYR A 140 8.63 -9.52 -13.23
CA TYR A 140 7.81 -9.60 -14.44
C TYR A 140 6.67 -10.62 -14.30
N TYR A 141 6.98 -11.84 -13.81
CA TYR A 141 5.94 -12.85 -13.60
C TYR A 141 4.95 -12.44 -12.50
N LYS A 142 5.42 -11.80 -11.43
CA LYS A 142 4.55 -11.29 -10.37
C LYS A 142 3.61 -10.21 -10.86
N ASP A 143 4.07 -9.32 -11.74
CA ASP A 143 3.24 -8.30 -12.36
C ASP A 143 2.10 -8.91 -13.19
N ILE A 144 2.40 -9.91 -14.02
CA ILE A 144 1.40 -10.64 -14.82
C ILE A 144 0.37 -11.33 -13.93
N GLU A 145 0.82 -12.06 -12.89
CA GLU A 145 -0.06 -12.77 -11.96
C GLU A 145 -0.98 -11.81 -11.21
N THR A 146 -0.42 -10.68 -10.75
CA THR A 146 -1.17 -9.62 -10.07
C THR A 146 -2.19 -8.99 -11.02
N TYR A 147 -1.79 -8.62 -12.22
CA TYR A 147 -2.67 -8.04 -13.23
C TYR A 147 -3.85 -8.98 -13.57
N ALA A 148 -3.57 -10.26 -13.80
CA ALA A 148 -4.59 -11.26 -14.11
C ALA A 148 -5.59 -11.50 -12.96
N SER A 149 -5.14 -11.36 -11.71
CA SER A 149 -5.98 -11.55 -10.52
C SER A 149 -6.72 -10.29 -10.06
N THR A 150 -6.25 -9.10 -10.44
CA THR A 150 -6.78 -7.80 -9.96
C THR A 150 -8.26 -7.64 -10.30
N SER A 151 -8.69 -7.98 -11.50
CA SER A 151 -10.10 -7.84 -11.91
C SER A 151 -11.03 -8.71 -11.07
N LYS A 152 -10.63 -9.97 -10.84
CA LYS A 152 -11.37 -10.90 -9.99
C LYS A 152 -11.41 -10.41 -8.54
N PHE A 153 -10.28 -9.94 -8.02
CA PHE A 153 -10.17 -9.36 -6.68
C PHE A 153 -11.15 -8.19 -6.49
N LEU A 154 -11.16 -7.23 -7.41
CA LEU A 154 -12.08 -6.09 -7.36
C LEU A 154 -13.55 -6.52 -7.43
N TYR A 155 -13.88 -7.45 -8.34
CA TYR A 155 -15.24 -7.94 -8.52
C TYR A 155 -15.79 -8.66 -7.28
N GLU A 156 -15.01 -9.57 -6.70
CA GLU A 156 -15.45 -10.32 -5.52
C GLU A 156 -15.58 -9.42 -4.29
N ASN A 157 -14.71 -8.40 -4.16
CA ASN A 157 -14.81 -7.43 -3.07
C ASN A 157 -16.01 -6.50 -3.22
N ASP A 158 -16.32 -6.05 -4.43
CA ASP A 158 -17.51 -5.24 -4.70
C ASP A 158 -18.79 -6.02 -4.36
N LYS A 159 -18.86 -7.28 -4.79
CA LYS A 159 -19.97 -8.18 -4.45
C LYS A 159 -20.14 -8.37 -2.95
N GLN A 160 -19.05 -8.57 -2.21
CA GLN A 160 -19.08 -8.66 -0.75
C GLN A 160 -19.52 -7.36 -0.10
N ALA A 161 -19.02 -6.22 -0.56
CA ALA A 161 -19.40 -4.89 -0.05
C ALA A 161 -20.90 -4.64 -0.23
N LEU A 162 -21.43 -4.90 -1.44
CA LEU A 162 -22.85 -4.76 -1.74
C LEU A 162 -23.73 -5.64 -0.85
N ALA A 163 -23.31 -6.89 -0.60
CA ALA A 163 -24.03 -7.81 0.29
C ALA A 163 -24.08 -7.32 1.74
N ILE A 164 -23.02 -6.67 2.23
CA ILE A 164 -22.96 -6.09 3.58
C ILE A 164 -23.81 -4.81 3.66
N THR A 165 -23.83 -3.98 2.63
CA THR A 165 -24.59 -2.71 2.63
C THR A 165 -26.06 -2.86 2.25
N GLY A 166 -26.44 -3.99 1.65
CA GLY A 166 -27.80 -4.27 1.18
C GLY A 166 -28.75 -4.81 2.25
N THR A 167 -28.27 -5.04 3.48
CA THR A 167 -29.06 -5.40 4.67
C THR A 167 -29.40 -4.17 5.50
#